data_AF-A0A4V3B2R7-F1
#
_entry.id   AF-A0A4V3B2R7-F1
#
_cell.length_a   1.000
_cell.length_b   1.000
_cell.length_c   1.000
_cell.angle_alpha   90.00
_cell.angle_beta   90.00
_cell.angle_gamma   90.00
#
_symmetry.space_group_name_H-M   'P 1'
#
loop_
_entity.id
_entity.type
_entity.pdbx_description
1 polymer ?
#
loop_
_entity_poly.entity_id
_entity_poly.type
_entity_poly.pdbx_seq_one_letter_code
_entity_poly.pdbx_strand_id
1 'polypeptide(L)'
;MHRLGGEESFDWGPSGVFPQSGKNQARSSHPYQGVRIKDGLEEIRWHYPARMGGEQRHVVVEGSPFTGDLTRAVPIRIGPKYPLRPHHNGSYIVGQTRQEVWHESMTERSALLLIEHTMSIVSIASQPCCFLLRGDVYHYPDYALRTLGGDTVVVDVRDLQFTELQDIARFNRSANLCEAVGLGYTVIEPLPGFHQSNLERLGRYRHHFEAPEAELQARILEAAAEPIGVMDLARRLCPDPEWRYLPAIQHLMFTRVLNYDRTLPLDDDTRVWKA
;
A
#
# COMPACT_ATOMS: atom_id res chain seq x y z
N MET A 1 54.99 -49.32 -2.67
CA MET A 1 55.89 -48.29 -2.08
C MET A 1 55.01 -47.17 -1.50
N HIS A 2 55.45 -46.45 -0.47
CA HIS A 2 54.65 -45.54 0.39
C HIS A 2 54.02 -44.36 -0.40
N ARG A 3 52.83 -43.78 -0.07
CA ARG A 3 52.37 -43.04 1.15
C ARG A 3 53.26 -41.81 1.44
N LEU A 4 52.81 -40.59 1.76
CA LEU A 4 51.52 -39.92 2.08
C LEU A 4 51.25 -38.77 1.06
N GLY A 5 50.32 -37.79 1.12
CA GLY A 5 49.23 -37.32 2.02
C GLY A 5 48.89 -35.84 1.66
N GLY A 6 47.80 -35.18 2.09
CA GLY A 6 46.61 -35.53 2.88
C GLY A 6 45.61 -34.35 2.96
N GLU A 7 44.48 -34.55 3.67
CA GLU A 7 43.55 -33.52 4.23
C GLU A 7 42.66 -32.70 3.25
N GLU A 8 41.33 -32.56 3.41
CA GLU A 8 40.35 -33.17 4.34
C GLU A 8 39.02 -33.49 3.61
N SER A 9 38.35 -34.56 4.02
CA SER A 9 36.98 -34.91 3.59
C SER A 9 36.16 -35.27 4.83
N PHE A 10 35.05 -34.56 5.08
CA PHE A 10 34.19 -34.87 6.23
C PHE A 10 32.92 -35.62 5.84
N ASP A 11 32.75 -36.74 6.53
CA ASP A 11 31.69 -37.74 6.37
C ASP A 11 30.43 -37.35 7.14
N TRP A 12 29.26 -37.74 6.64
CA TRP A 12 27.95 -37.54 7.29
C TRP A 12 27.23 -38.89 7.46
N GLY A 13 27.81 -39.75 8.31
CA GLY A 13 27.18 -40.94 8.87
C GLY A 13 26.28 -40.63 10.10
N PRO A 14 25.25 -41.45 10.41
CA PRO A 14 24.10 -40.97 11.17
C PRO A 14 24.06 -41.42 12.64
N SER A 15 23.66 -40.52 13.55
CA SER A 15 22.78 -40.80 14.72
C SER A 15 22.60 -39.53 15.58
N GLY A 16 21.40 -39.33 16.15
CA GLY A 16 21.19 -38.27 17.14
C GLY A 16 19.84 -37.52 17.06
N VAL A 17 18.75 -38.20 17.44
CA VAL A 17 17.53 -37.65 18.06
C VAL A 17 17.14 -36.21 17.70
N PHE A 18 16.14 -36.05 16.81
CA PHE A 18 15.44 -34.77 16.65
C PHE A 18 14.81 -34.33 17.98
N PRO A 19 15.14 -33.16 18.55
CA PRO A 19 14.34 -32.58 19.61
C PRO A 19 12.99 -32.15 19.04
N GLN A 20 11.90 -32.50 19.73
CA GLN A 20 10.55 -32.14 19.30
C GLN A 20 10.42 -30.63 19.12
N SER A 21 9.82 -30.21 18.01
CA SER A 21 9.66 -28.80 17.64
C SER A 21 8.69 -28.08 18.58
N GLY A 22 9.23 -27.51 19.65
CA GLY A 22 8.53 -26.53 20.46
C GLY A 22 8.08 -25.35 19.59
N LYS A 23 6.77 -25.20 19.40
CA LYS A 23 6.17 -24.08 18.65
C LYS A 23 6.40 -22.77 19.42
N ASN A 24 7.54 -22.13 19.22
CA ASN A 24 7.80 -20.78 19.72
C ASN A 24 6.93 -19.77 18.95
N GLN A 25 5.70 -19.57 19.43
CA GLN A 25 4.86 -18.44 19.05
C GLN A 25 5.53 -17.14 19.51
N ALA A 26 6.27 -16.49 18.62
CA ALA A 26 6.65 -15.10 18.82
C ALA A 26 5.37 -14.27 18.86
N ARG A 27 5.02 -13.77 20.05
CA ARG A 27 3.83 -12.97 20.27
C ARG A 27 3.98 -11.62 19.58
N SER A 28 3.11 -11.33 18.61
CA SER A 28 2.80 -9.94 18.27
C SER A 28 2.22 -9.27 19.51
N SER A 29 2.79 -8.12 19.90
CA SER A 29 2.26 -7.28 20.97
C SER A 29 0.98 -6.59 20.49
N HIS A 30 -0.13 -7.30 20.55
CA HIS A 30 -1.46 -6.72 20.36
C HIS A 30 -1.77 -5.86 21.60
N PRO A 31 -1.79 -4.52 21.51
CA PRO A 31 -1.96 -3.65 22.67
C PRO A 31 -3.32 -3.81 23.36
N TYR A 32 -4.29 -4.44 22.68
CA TYR A 32 -5.64 -4.68 23.18
C TYR A 32 -5.95 -6.15 23.47
N GLN A 33 -4.94 -7.03 23.56
CA GLN A 33 -5.20 -8.46 23.84
C GLN A 33 -5.91 -8.64 25.19
N GLY A 34 -7.16 -9.12 25.15
CA GLY A 34 -8.01 -9.33 26.33
C GLY A 34 -8.91 -8.15 26.70
N VAL A 35 -8.91 -7.07 25.92
CA VAL A 35 -9.90 -5.99 26.04
C VAL A 35 -11.22 -6.46 25.45
N ARG A 36 -12.18 -6.79 26.32
CA ARG A 36 -13.54 -7.06 25.87
C ARG A 36 -14.26 -5.79 25.45
N ILE A 37 -15.12 -5.94 24.44
CA ILE A 37 -16.17 -4.97 24.14
C ILE A 37 -17.06 -4.80 25.38
N LYS A 38 -17.27 -3.57 25.83
CA LYS A 38 -18.34 -3.25 26.78
C LYS A 38 -19.67 -3.19 26.03
N ASP A 39 -20.72 -3.72 26.66
CA ASP A 39 -22.12 -3.55 26.25
C ASP A 39 -22.48 -4.10 24.84
N GLY A 40 -21.57 -4.85 24.21
CA GLY A 40 -21.77 -5.50 22.90
C GLY A 40 -21.65 -4.58 21.68
N LEU A 41 -21.21 -3.33 21.87
CA LEU A 41 -21.11 -2.28 20.85
C LEU A 41 -19.74 -2.30 20.16
N GLU A 42 -19.69 -2.03 18.86
CA GLU A 42 -18.41 -2.00 18.14
C GLU A 42 -17.68 -0.68 18.39
N GLU A 43 -16.35 -0.73 18.44
CA GLU A 43 -15.51 0.39 18.89
C GLU A 43 -14.33 0.62 17.94
N ILE A 44 -14.02 1.88 17.64
CA ILE A 44 -12.81 2.28 16.91
C ILE A 44 -11.84 2.91 17.90
N ARG A 45 -10.60 2.39 18.00
CA ARG A 45 -9.52 2.93 18.85
C ARG A 45 -8.33 3.40 18.03
N TRP A 46 -7.78 4.56 18.39
CA TRP A 46 -6.57 5.10 17.76
C TRP A 46 -5.70 5.88 18.77
N HIS A 47 -4.48 6.22 18.36
CA HIS A 47 -3.55 7.02 19.15
C HIS A 47 -3.01 8.16 18.31
N TYR A 48 -2.84 9.33 18.91
CA TYR A 48 -2.10 10.43 18.29
C TYR A 48 -0.61 10.42 18.70
N PRO A 49 0.29 11.04 17.91
CA PRO A 49 1.69 11.16 18.31
C PRO A 49 1.83 12.01 19.59
N ALA A 50 2.90 11.79 20.36
CA ALA A 50 3.15 12.50 21.63
C ALA A 50 3.09 14.04 21.50
N ARG A 51 3.51 14.60 20.35
CA ARG A 51 3.40 16.04 20.02
C ARG A 51 1.97 16.58 19.91
N MET A 52 0.97 15.71 19.93
CA MET A 52 -0.47 16.01 19.97
C MET A 52 -1.13 15.42 21.24
N GLY A 53 -0.35 15.29 22.33
CA GLY A 53 -0.80 14.77 23.61
C GLY A 53 -0.57 13.26 23.82
N GLY A 54 -0.33 12.49 22.76
CA GLY A 54 -0.08 11.04 22.88
C GLY A 54 -1.29 10.23 23.35
N GLU A 55 -2.48 10.83 23.35
CA GLU A 55 -3.67 10.24 23.98
C GLU A 55 -4.27 9.11 23.14
N GLN A 56 -4.64 8.03 23.81
CA GLN A 56 -5.55 7.03 23.26
C GLN A 56 -6.94 7.64 23.14
N ARG A 57 -7.52 7.59 21.95
CA ARG A 57 -8.89 8.02 21.65
C ARG A 57 -9.72 6.82 21.20
N HIS A 58 -11.02 6.91 21.45
CA HIS A 58 -11.97 5.88 21.02
C HIS A 58 -13.34 6.47 20.70
N VAL A 59 -14.10 5.77 19.87
CA VAL A 59 -15.52 6.01 19.58
C VAL A 59 -16.26 4.68 19.72
N VAL A 60 -17.29 4.65 20.56
CA VAL A 60 -18.27 3.56 20.62
C VAL A 60 -19.38 3.88 19.63
N VAL A 61 -19.77 2.91 18.80
CA VAL A 61 -20.69 3.15 17.68
C VAL A 61 -22.14 2.96 18.10
N GLU A 62 -22.71 4.05 18.63
CA GLU A 62 -24.15 4.25 18.86
C GLU A 62 -24.69 5.40 17.99
N GLY A 63 -24.59 5.25 16.66
CA GLY A 63 -25.11 6.23 15.69
C GLY A 63 -24.48 7.63 15.73
N SER A 64 -23.35 7.79 16.43
CA SER A 64 -22.58 9.04 16.47
C SER A 64 -21.50 9.06 15.38
N PRO A 65 -21.34 10.16 14.62
CA PRO A 65 -20.33 10.26 13.58
C PRO A 65 -18.91 10.24 14.15
N PHE A 66 -17.95 9.75 13.38
CA PHE A 66 -16.55 9.74 13.75
C PHE A 66 -15.97 11.16 13.66
N THR A 67 -15.50 11.69 14.79
CA THR A 67 -14.94 13.05 14.90
C THR A 67 -13.41 13.09 14.97
N GLY A 68 -12.74 11.94 14.85
CA GLY A 68 -11.28 11.86 14.83
C GLY A 68 -10.67 12.17 13.45
N ASP A 69 -9.34 12.13 13.37
CA ASP A 69 -8.60 12.18 12.12
C ASP A 69 -7.57 11.04 12.07
N LEU A 70 -7.97 9.92 11.47
CA LEU A 70 -7.14 8.72 11.37
C LEU A 70 -5.84 8.94 10.59
N THR A 71 -5.80 9.92 9.68
CA THR A 71 -4.59 10.24 8.89
C THR A 71 -3.48 10.93 9.69
N ARG A 72 -3.78 11.32 10.93
CA ARG A 72 -2.82 11.89 11.90
C ARG A 72 -2.48 10.92 13.02
N ALA A 73 -3.06 9.71 13.02
CA ALA A 73 -2.76 8.68 14.01
C ALA A 73 -1.34 8.14 13.83
N VAL A 74 -0.78 7.60 14.91
CA VAL A 74 0.45 6.78 14.84
C VAL A 74 0.09 5.30 14.64
N PRO A 75 0.98 4.49 14.03
CA PRO A 75 0.77 3.05 13.90
C PRO A 75 0.45 2.41 15.25
N ILE A 76 -0.74 1.80 15.35
CA ILE A 76 -1.27 1.27 16.61
C ILE A 76 -0.63 -0.06 17.03
N ARG A 77 -0.01 -0.77 16.07
CA ARG A 77 0.76 -1.97 16.30
C ARG A 77 2.17 -1.79 15.72
N ILE A 78 3.13 -2.50 16.29
CA ILE A 78 4.44 -2.70 15.67
C ILE A 78 4.40 -4.10 15.06
N GLY A 79 4.72 -4.20 13.77
CA GLY A 79 4.72 -5.47 13.04
C GLY A 79 5.57 -6.55 13.72
N PRO A 80 5.15 -7.82 13.67
CA PRO A 80 5.83 -8.90 14.38
C PRO A 80 7.26 -9.11 13.85
N LYS A 81 8.23 -9.13 14.78
CA LYS A 81 9.64 -9.42 14.49
C LYS A 81 9.88 -10.93 14.53
N TYR A 82 9.97 -11.57 13.37
CA TYR A 82 10.40 -12.96 13.23
C TYR A 82 11.86 -13.04 12.74
N PRO A 83 12.70 -13.92 13.30
CA PRO A 83 13.97 -14.28 12.67
C PRO A 83 13.75 -14.83 11.26
N LEU A 84 14.67 -14.55 10.34
CA LEU A 84 14.71 -15.10 8.96
C LEU A 84 13.57 -14.67 8.01
N ARG A 85 12.76 -13.64 8.33
CA ARG A 85 11.85 -13.06 7.33
C ARG A 85 12.67 -12.36 6.23
N PRO A 86 12.45 -12.61 4.93
CA PRO A 86 13.06 -11.79 3.88
C PRO A 86 12.60 -10.33 4.03
N HIS A 87 13.54 -9.39 3.84
CA HIS A 87 13.32 -7.96 4.10
C HIS A 87 12.37 -7.35 3.05
N HIS A 88 11.07 -7.41 3.33
CA HIS A 88 9.98 -6.94 2.46
C HIS A 88 9.06 -5.91 3.14
N ASN A 89 9.42 -5.47 4.35
CA ASN A 89 8.85 -4.31 5.00
C ASN A 89 9.76 -3.09 4.80
N GLY A 90 9.19 -1.89 4.94
CA GLY A 90 9.94 -0.67 4.70
C GLY A 90 9.09 0.59 4.77
N SER A 91 9.70 1.68 4.33
CA SER A 91 9.10 3.00 4.30
C SER A 91 8.87 3.44 2.86
N TYR A 92 7.72 4.04 2.61
CA TYR A 92 7.30 4.53 1.30
C TYR A 92 7.00 6.03 1.40
N ILE A 93 7.67 6.83 0.57
CA ILE A 93 7.35 8.26 0.44
C ILE A 93 6.23 8.40 -0.60
N VAL A 94 5.07 8.82 -0.11
CA VAL A 94 3.89 9.19 -0.89
C VAL A 94 4.19 10.53 -1.56
N GLY A 95 4.30 10.54 -2.89
CA GLY A 95 4.58 11.74 -3.69
C GLY A 95 3.54 12.85 -3.55
N GLN A 96 2.24 12.50 -3.47
CA GLN A 96 1.15 13.49 -3.34
C GLN A 96 1.20 14.25 -2.01
N THR A 97 1.36 13.54 -0.89
CA THR A 97 1.29 14.12 0.47
C THR A 97 2.66 14.45 1.07
N ARG A 98 3.74 13.99 0.43
CA ARG A 98 5.13 13.99 0.93
C ARG A 98 5.32 13.29 2.28
N GLN A 99 4.34 12.48 2.71
CA GLN A 99 4.45 11.69 3.94
C GLN A 99 5.25 10.42 3.71
N GLU A 100 6.04 10.08 4.71
CA GLU A 100 6.65 8.76 4.85
C GLU A 100 5.67 7.82 5.57
N VAL A 101 5.37 6.68 4.94
CA VAL A 101 4.35 5.72 5.38
C VAL A 101 4.97 4.32 5.44
N TRP A 102 4.75 3.60 6.53
CA TRP A 102 5.25 2.23 6.70
C TRP A 102 4.41 1.22 5.91
N HIS A 103 5.07 0.15 5.44
CA HIS A 103 4.42 -1.04 4.88
C HIS A 103 5.08 -2.30 5.44
N GLU A 104 4.28 -3.32 5.78
CA GLU A 104 4.74 -4.62 6.27
C GLU A 104 5.06 -5.60 5.14
N SER A 105 4.53 -5.41 3.94
CA SER A 105 4.72 -6.29 2.78
C SER A 105 4.97 -5.53 1.47
N MET A 106 5.42 -6.25 0.43
CA MET A 106 5.49 -5.70 -0.93
C MET A 106 4.09 -5.48 -1.53
N THR A 107 3.09 -6.26 -1.13
CA THR A 107 1.70 -6.08 -1.58
C THR A 107 1.14 -4.74 -1.08
N GLU A 108 1.34 -4.42 0.20
CA GLU A 108 1.02 -3.11 0.77
C GLU A 108 1.76 -1.98 0.06
N ARG A 109 3.05 -2.15 -0.27
CA ARG A 109 3.82 -1.17 -1.05
C ARG A 109 3.22 -0.94 -2.45
N SER A 110 2.79 -1.99 -3.13
CA SER A 110 2.16 -1.86 -4.46
C SER A 110 0.74 -1.29 -4.36
N ALA A 111 0.02 -1.54 -3.26
CA ALA A 111 -1.25 -0.87 -2.96
C ALA A 111 -1.08 0.63 -2.68
N LEU A 112 -0.03 1.05 -1.96
CA LEU A 112 0.32 2.48 -1.80
C LEU A 112 0.56 3.16 -3.16
N LEU A 113 1.27 2.47 -4.07
CA LEU A 113 1.50 2.98 -5.42
C LEU A 113 0.19 3.06 -6.25
N LEU A 114 -0.73 2.11 -6.06
CA LEU A 114 -2.05 2.13 -6.69
C LEU A 114 -2.94 3.26 -6.13
N ILE A 115 -2.89 3.52 -4.82
CA ILE A 115 -3.54 4.69 -4.20
C ILE A 115 -3.02 5.97 -4.85
N GLU A 116 -1.70 6.14 -4.97
CA GLU A 116 -1.10 7.33 -5.61
C GLU A 116 -1.50 7.50 -7.09
N HIS A 117 -1.76 6.40 -7.81
CA HIS A 117 -2.20 6.41 -9.21
C HIS A 117 -3.70 6.70 -9.35
N THR A 118 -4.54 6.22 -8.44
CA THR A 118 -6.01 6.20 -8.60
C THR A 118 -6.77 7.20 -7.75
N MET A 119 -6.20 7.68 -6.65
CA MET A 119 -6.88 8.56 -5.69
C MET A 119 -6.13 9.88 -5.55
N SER A 120 -6.88 10.99 -5.46
CA SER A 120 -6.32 12.29 -5.07
C SER A 120 -6.39 12.40 -3.55
N ILE A 121 -5.24 12.38 -2.88
CA ILE A 121 -5.14 12.32 -1.41
C ILE A 121 -4.34 13.48 -0.85
N VAL A 122 -4.75 13.97 0.33
CA VAL A 122 -4.08 15.08 1.04
C VAL A 122 -3.38 14.64 2.32
N SER A 123 -3.77 13.50 2.89
CA SER A 123 -3.04 12.84 3.97
C SER A 123 -3.31 11.33 4.01
N ILE A 124 -2.38 10.58 4.61
CA ILE A 124 -2.44 9.12 4.78
C ILE A 124 -1.62 8.69 6.01
N ALA A 125 -2.08 7.65 6.71
CA ALA A 125 -1.38 7.01 7.83
C ALA A 125 -1.44 5.48 7.70
N SER A 126 -0.39 4.81 8.18
CA SER A 126 -0.30 3.35 8.26
C SER A 126 -0.80 2.85 9.62
N GLN A 127 -1.55 1.75 9.61
CA GLN A 127 -2.11 1.07 10.78
C GLN A 127 -2.74 2.04 11.80
N PRO A 128 -3.64 2.93 11.35
CA PRO A 128 -4.05 4.13 12.11
C PRO A 128 -4.94 3.81 13.31
N CYS A 129 -5.60 2.65 13.32
CA CYS A 129 -6.59 2.30 14.33
C CYS A 129 -6.73 0.78 14.49
N CYS A 130 -7.47 0.40 15.52
CA CYS A 130 -8.00 -0.94 15.73
C CYS A 130 -9.52 -0.86 15.81
N PHE A 131 -10.21 -1.73 15.06
CA PHE A 131 -11.63 -1.98 15.23
C PHE A 131 -11.82 -3.15 16.20
N LEU A 132 -12.65 -2.95 17.22
CA LEU A 132 -13.13 -4.00 18.10
C LEU A 132 -14.52 -4.39 17.60
N LEU A 133 -14.57 -5.47 16.83
CA LEU A 133 -15.78 -5.99 16.19
C LEU A 133 -16.45 -7.04 17.10
N ARG A 134 -17.77 -7.22 16.96
CA ARG A 134 -18.56 -8.14 17.80
C ARG A 134 -17.94 -9.55 17.85
N GLY A 135 -17.91 -10.14 19.04
CA GLY A 135 -17.25 -11.42 19.30
C GLY A 135 -15.75 -11.30 19.62
N ASP A 136 -15.32 -10.16 20.18
CA ASP A 136 -13.93 -9.84 20.54
C ASP A 136 -12.94 -10.02 19.36
N VAL A 137 -13.39 -9.68 18.14
CA VAL A 137 -12.57 -9.75 16.92
C VAL A 137 -11.86 -8.40 16.73
N TYR A 138 -10.54 -8.38 16.95
CA TYR A 138 -9.71 -7.23 16.63
C TYR A 138 -9.38 -7.21 15.14
N HIS A 139 -9.64 -6.08 14.49
CA HIS A 139 -9.17 -5.79 13.15
C HIS A 139 -8.25 -4.57 13.15
N TYR A 140 -7.26 -4.56 12.27
CA TYR A 140 -6.22 -3.52 12.19
C TYR A 140 -6.05 -3.13 10.72
N PRO A 141 -6.83 -2.16 10.21
CA PRO A 141 -6.73 -1.73 8.82
C PRO A 141 -5.32 -1.26 8.47
N ASP A 142 -4.85 -1.55 7.27
CA ASP A 142 -3.49 -1.25 6.84
C ASP A 142 -3.25 0.26 6.67
N TYR A 143 -4.24 1.00 6.16
CA TYR A 143 -4.16 2.45 5.98
C TYR A 143 -5.46 3.19 6.32
N ALA A 144 -5.35 4.49 6.60
CA ALA A 144 -6.43 5.43 6.38
C ALA A 144 -5.89 6.64 5.61
N LEU A 145 -6.68 7.14 4.67
CA LEU A 145 -6.36 8.27 3.82
C LEU A 145 -7.47 9.31 3.84
N ARG A 146 -7.11 10.56 3.54
CA ARG A 146 -8.01 11.70 3.37
C ARG A 146 -8.02 12.03 1.88
N THR A 147 -9.19 11.93 1.24
CA THR A 147 -9.35 12.34 -0.15
C THR A 147 -9.27 13.86 -0.26
N LEU A 148 -8.97 14.38 -1.46
CA LEU A 148 -9.06 15.81 -1.75
C LEU A 148 -10.49 16.36 -1.56
N GLY A 149 -11.52 15.51 -1.64
CA GLY A 149 -12.92 15.85 -1.36
C GLY A 149 -13.22 16.02 0.14
N GLY A 150 -12.34 15.57 1.03
CA GLY A 150 -12.47 15.68 2.49
C GLY A 150 -12.85 14.38 3.20
N ASP A 151 -13.23 13.34 2.47
CA ASP A 151 -13.61 12.04 3.04
C ASP A 151 -12.40 11.34 3.66
N THR A 152 -12.60 10.68 4.80
CA THR A 152 -11.64 9.66 5.28
C THR A 152 -12.06 8.31 4.73
N VAL A 153 -11.13 7.61 4.08
CA VAL A 153 -11.31 6.22 3.65
C VAL A 153 -10.33 5.34 4.42
N VAL A 154 -10.85 4.31 5.07
CA VAL A 154 -10.07 3.23 5.67
C VAL A 154 -9.81 2.16 4.61
N VAL A 155 -8.59 1.65 4.55
CA VAL A 155 -8.13 0.73 3.52
C VAL A 155 -7.49 -0.50 4.15
N ASP A 156 -7.97 -1.68 3.75
CA ASP A 156 -7.27 -2.95 3.94
C ASP A 156 -6.61 -3.36 2.62
N VAL A 157 -5.44 -4.01 2.69
CA VAL A 157 -4.75 -4.57 1.51
C VAL A 157 -4.81 -6.08 1.57
N ARG A 158 -5.55 -6.70 0.65
CA ARG A 158 -5.73 -8.14 0.66
C ARG A 158 -5.86 -8.72 -0.74
N ASP A 159 -5.13 -9.81 -0.98
CA ASP A 159 -5.36 -10.68 -2.12
C ASP A 159 -6.61 -11.55 -1.87
N LEU A 160 -7.68 -11.31 -2.62
CA LEU A 160 -8.91 -12.08 -2.48
C LEU A 160 -8.78 -13.55 -2.91
N GLN A 161 -7.75 -13.92 -3.69
CA GLN A 161 -7.48 -15.32 -4.04
C GLN A 161 -7.06 -16.15 -2.82
N PHE A 162 -6.47 -15.51 -1.81
CA PHE A 162 -6.04 -16.13 -0.54
C PHE A 162 -6.91 -15.69 0.64
N THR A 163 -8.17 -15.32 0.40
CA THR A 163 -9.08 -14.79 1.42
C THR A 163 -10.12 -15.82 1.83
N GLU A 164 -10.19 -16.12 3.13
CA GLU A 164 -11.14 -17.09 3.69
C GLU A 164 -12.49 -16.44 4.02
N LEU A 165 -13.55 -17.24 4.20
CA LEU A 165 -14.88 -16.74 4.59
C LEU A 165 -14.85 -15.88 5.87
N GLN A 166 -13.96 -16.20 6.82
CA GLN A 166 -13.76 -15.43 8.04
C GLN A 166 -13.13 -14.04 7.80
N ASP A 167 -12.27 -13.91 6.79
CA ASP A 167 -11.71 -12.62 6.37
C ASP A 167 -12.78 -11.76 5.70
N ILE A 168 -13.58 -12.33 4.80
CA ILE A 168 -14.72 -11.64 4.15
C ILE A 168 -15.72 -11.15 5.21
N ALA A 169 -16.08 -12.01 6.17
CA ALA A 169 -16.98 -11.65 7.28
C ALA A 169 -16.38 -10.61 8.26
N ARG A 170 -15.05 -10.41 8.24
CA ARG A 170 -14.36 -9.34 8.97
C ARG A 170 -14.40 -8.04 8.17
N PHE A 171 -14.04 -8.06 6.88
CA PHE A 171 -14.10 -6.88 6.01
C PHE A 171 -15.50 -6.30 5.89
N ASN A 172 -16.54 -7.14 5.76
CA ASN A 172 -17.94 -6.67 5.75
C ASN A 172 -18.34 -6.00 7.06
N ARG A 173 -17.84 -6.46 8.21
CA ARG A 173 -18.07 -5.79 9.51
C ARG A 173 -17.29 -4.49 9.62
N SER A 174 -16.04 -4.46 9.16
CA SER A 174 -15.24 -3.22 9.04
C SER A 174 -15.94 -2.17 8.16
N ALA A 175 -16.54 -2.59 7.03
CA ALA A 175 -17.30 -1.72 6.13
C ALA A 175 -18.53 -1.13 6.83
N ASN A 176 -19.38 -1.97 7.41
CA ASN A 176 -20.58 -1.55 8.14
C ASN A 176 -20.23 -0.61 9.31
N LEU A 177 -19.14 -0.90 10.02
CA LEU A 177 -18.65 -0.07 11.12
C LEU A 177 -18.24 1.32 10.64
N CYS A 178 -17.52 1.40 9.51
CA CYS A 178 -17.12 2.67 8.91
C CYS A 178 -18.33 3.47 8.42
N GLU A 179 -19.24 2.83 7.69
CA GLU A 179 -20.47 3.45 7.19
C GLU A 179 -21.30 4.05 8.34
N ALA A 180 -21.50 3.29 9.42
CA ALA A 180 -22.26 3.72 10.60
C ALA A 180 -21.71 4.97 11.31
N VAL A 181 -20.45 5.35 11.06
CA VAL A 181 -19.80 6.55 11.61
C VAL A 181 -19.40 7.58 10.55
N GLY A 182 -19.80 7.40 9.29
CA GLY A 182 -19.50 8.33 8.19
C GLY A 182 -18.07 8.25 7.64
N LEU A 183 -17.40 7.10 7.79
CA LEU A 183 -16.12 6.80 7.17
C LEU A 183 -16.33 5.96 5.89
N GLY A 184 -15.53 6.22 4.86
CA GLY A 184 -15.41 5.30 3.72
C GLY A 184 -14.59 4.07 4.10
N TYR A 185 -14.84 2.95 3.42
CA TYR A 185 -14.07 1.72 3.58
C TYR A 185 -13.85 1.05 2.22
N THR A 186 -12.67 0.51 1.97
CA THR A 186 -12.38 -0.29 0.78
C THR A 186 -11.30 -1.34 1.06
N VAL A 187 -11.33 -2.43 0.29
CA VAL A 187 -10.24 -3.42 0.22
C VAL A 187 -9.52 -3.22 -1.10
N ILE A 188 -8.19 -3.09 -1.07
CA ILE A 188 -7.35 -3.01 -2.28
C ILE A 188 -6.70 -4.37 -2.54
N GLU A 189 -6.97 -4.90 -3.72
CA GLU A 189 -6.37 -6.12 -4.25
C GLU A 189 -5.06 -5.85 -5.01
N PRO A 190 -4.15 -6.85 -5.09
CA PRO A 190 -3.06 -6.82 -6.06
C PRO A 190 -3.57 -6.67 -7.49
N LEU A 191 -2.87 -5.89 -8.32
CA LEU A 191 -3.24 -5.73 -9.72
C LEU A 191 -2.89 -7.00 -10.54
N PRO A 192 -3.79 -7.52 -11.38
CA PRO A 192 -3.53 -8.72 -12.16
C PRO A 192 -2.66 -8.47 -13.40
N GLY A 193 -1.89 -9.47 -13.81
CA GLY A 193 -1.16 -9.48 -15.08
C GLY A 193 -0.22 -8.28 -15.25
N PHE A 194 -0.24 -7.66 -16.44
CA PHE A 194 0.63 -6.52 -16.74
C PHE A 194 0.27 -5.24 -15.98
N HIS A 195 -0.92 -5.14 -15.36
CA HIS A 195 -1.32 -3.93 -14.64
C HIS A 195 -0.34 -3.58 -13.52
N GLN A 196 0.14 -4.58 -12.76
CA GLN A 196 1.12 -4.35 -11.69
C GLN A 196 2.48 -3.93 -12.24
N SER A 197 3.04 -4.66 -13.21
CA SER A 197 4.37 -4.33 -13.77
C SER A 197 4.38 -2.97 -14.47
N ASN A 198 3.28 -2.62 -15.15
CA ASN A 198 3.10 -1.32 -15.79
C ASN A 198 3.05 -0.20 -14.75
N LEU A 199 2.28 -0.38 -13.69
CA LEU A 199 2.20 0.59 -12.59
C LEU A 199 3.56 0.74 -11.88
N GLU A 200 4.27 -0.35 -11.62
CA GLU A 200 5.60 -0.32 -11.00
C GLU A 200 6.67 0.34 -11.89
N ARG A 201 6.55 0.23 -13.22
CA ARG A 201 7.36 0.98 -14.19
C ARG A 201 7.04 2.47 -14.12
N LEU A 202 5.78 2.86 -14.26
CA LEU A 202 5.35 4.27 -14.22
C LEU A 202 5.57 4.93 -12.86
N GLY A 203 5.51 4.17 -11.76
CA GLY A 203 5.73 4.65 -10.39
C GLY A 203 7.12 5.23 -10.12
N ARG A 204 8.08 5.01 -11.02
CA ARG A 204 9.39 5.68 -11.03
C ARG A 204 9.23 7.18 -11.31
N TYR A 205 8.24 7.55 -12.13
CA TYR A 205 7.98 8.91 -12.62
C TYR A 205 6.88 9.64 -11.84
N ARG A 206 6.34 9.05 -10.77
CA ARG A 206 5.21 9.64 -9.99
C ARG A 206 5.54 10.94 -9.25
N HIS A 207 6.81 11.28 -9.11
CA HIS A 207 7.23 12.41 -8.28
C HIS A 207 6.99 13.75 -8.99
N HIS A 208 6.66 14.79 -8.22
CA HIS A 208 6.35 16.14 -8.71
C HIS A 208 7.49 16.83 -9.49
N PHE A 209 8.74 16.34 -9.41
CA PHE A 209 9.86 16.84 -10.22
C PHE A 209 9.88 16.29 -11.65
N GLU A 210 9.08 15.26 -11.94
CA GLU A 210 8.85 14.70 -13.29
C GLU A 210 7.63 15.34 -13.96
N ALA A 211 6.89 16.19 -13.23
CA ALA A 211 5.72 16.89 -13.76
C ALA A 211 6.18 17.93 -14.79
N PRO A 212 5.66 17.90 -16.04
CA PRO A 212 5.98 18.92 -17.03
C PRO A 212 5.44 20.30 -16.61
N GLU A 213 6.15 21.35 -17.02
CA GLU A 213 5.62 22.71 -16.99
C GLU A 213 4.35 22.82 -17.86
N ALA A 214 3.46 23.76 -17.54
CA ALA A 214 2.13 23.86 -18.14
C ALA A 214 2.15 23.97 -19.68
N GLU A 215 3.15 24.66 -20.26
CA GLU A 215 3.34 24.77 -21.71
C GLU A 215 3.70 23.41 -22.34
N LEU A 216 4.65 22.68 -21.75
CA LEU A 216 5.04 21.36 -22.22
C LEU A 216 3.88 20.36 -22.06
N GLN A 217 3.13 20.43 -20.95
CA GLN A 217 1.94 19.61 -20.77
C GLN A 217 0.90 19.88 -21.86
N ALA A 218 0.61 21.15 -22.17
CA ALA A 218 -0.32 21.51 -23.23
C ALA A 218 0.11 20.94 -24.60
N ARG A 219 1.39 21.09 -24.95
CA ARG A 219 1.98 20.53 -26.19
C ARG A 219 1.89 19.00 -26.25
N ILE A 220 2.13 18.30 -25.13
CA ILE A 220 1.98 16.83 -25.04
C ILE A 220 0.52 16.44 -25.31
N LEU A 221 -0.45 17.11 -24.68
CA LEU A 221 -1.87 16.77 -24.79
C LEU A 221 -2.48 17.14 -26.15
N GLU A 222 -1.96 18.16 -26.82
CA GLU A 222 -2.30 18.48 -28.21
C GLU A 222 -1.74 17.42 -29.18
N ALA A 223 -0.47 17.02 -29.00
CA ALA A 223 0.16 16.00 -29.82
C ALA A 223 -0.45 14.59 -29.64
N ALA A 224 -1.03 14.32 -28.46
CA ALA A 224 -1.76 13.10 -28.09
C ALA A 224 -3.31 13.26 -28.15
N ALA A 225 -3.82 14.21 -28.93
CA ALA A 225 -5.27 14.35 -29.18
C ALA A 225 -5.87 13.11 -29.87
N GLU A 226 -5.07 12.42 -30.69
CA GLU A 226 -5.36 11.11 -31.27
C GLU A 226 -4.35 10.07 -30.72
N PRO A 227 -4.71 8.77 -30.63
CA PRO A 227 -3.82 7.73 -30.12
C PRO A 227 -2.49 7.61 -30.88
N ILE A 228 -1.38 7.84 -30.17
CA ILE A 228 -0.01 7.89 -30.70
C ILE A 228 0.93 7.05 -29.84
N GLY A 229 1.95 6.41 -30.43
CA GLY A 229 2.97 5.67 -29.67
C GLY A 229 3.79 6.61 -28.78
N VAL A 230 4.14 6.18 -27.57
CA VAL A 230 4.92 6.98 -26.59
C VAL A 230 6.19 7.57 -27.21
N MET A 231 6.92 6.79 -28.02
CA MET A 231 8.15 7.27 -28.65
C MET A 231 7.90 8.26 -29.80
N ASP A 232 6.83 8.07 -30.58
CA ASP A 232 6.46 9.01 -31.65
C ASP A 232 5.93 10.33 -31.10
N LEU A 233 5.21 10.29 -29.97
CA LEU A 233 4.82 11.47 -29.21
C LEU A 233 6.07 12.25 -28.75
N ALA A 234 7.06 11.56 -28.19
CA ALA A 234 8.32 12.17 -27.78
C ALA A 234 9.07 12.82 -28.95
N ARG A 235 9.18 12.14 -30.09
CA ARG A 235 9.79 12.69 -31.33
C ARG A 235 9.06 13.93 -31.85
N ARG A 236 7.73 13.97 -31.72
CA ARG A 236 6.89 15.10 -32.17
C ARG A 236 7.08 16.38 -31.34
N LEU A 237 7.71 16.29 -30.16
CA LEU A 237 7.93 17.41 -29.24
C LEU A 237 9.25 18.18 -29.43
N CYS A 238 10.08 17.76 -30.40
CA CYS A 238 11.23 18.46 -31.02
C CYS A 238 11.25 19.99 -30.76
N PRO A 239 12.37 20.60 -30.31
CA PRO A 239 13.73 20.38 -30.84
C PRO A 239 14.67 19.48 -30.04
N ASP A 240 14.40 19.19 -28.76
CA ASP A 240 15.30 18.35 -27.97
C ASP A 240 15.18 16.85 -28.34
N PRO A 241 16.19 16.02 -28.02
CA PRO A 241 16.09 14.57 -28.15
C PRO A 241 14.90 13.95 -27.41
N GLU A 242 14.32 12.90 -27.98
CA GLU A 242 13.09 12.25 -27.53
C GLU A 242 13.13 11.81 -26.06
N TRP A 243 14.28 11.33 -25.59
CA TRP A 243 14.46 10.83 -24.22
C TRP A 243 14.24 11.91 -23.15
N ARG A 244 14.33 13.19 -23.50
CA ARG A 244 14.08 14.32 -22.59
C ARG A 244 12.60 14.51 -22.28
N TYR A 245 11.71 14.04 -23.14
CA TYR A 245 10.25 14.12 -22.96
C TYR A 245 9.64 12.87 -22.32
N LEU A 246 10.33 11.72 -22.39
CA LEU A 246 9.83 10.44 -21.84
C LEU A 246 9.47 10.48 -20.34
N PRO A 247 10.21 11.17 -19.44
CA PRO A 247 9.83 11.25 -18.02
C PRO A 247 8.52 12.00 -17.83
N ALA A 248 8.33 13.13 -18.52
CA ALA A 248 7.09 13.91 -18.49
C ALA A 248 5.90 13.13 -19.05
N ILE A 249 6.07 12.43 -20.18
CA ILE A 249 5.01 11.58 -20.75
C ILE A 249 4.62 10.47 -19.76
N GLN A 250 5.60 9.78 -19.16
CA GLN A 250 5.33 8.72 -18.18
C GLN A 250 4.74 9.27 -16.86
N HIS A 251 5.10 10.48 -16.45
CA HIS A 251 4.44 11.19 -15.33
C HIS A 251 2.96 11.46 -15.65
N LEU A 252 2.63 11.90 -16.86
CA LEU A 252 1.24 12.12 -17.28
C LEU A 252 0.45 10.82 -17.44
N MET A 253 1.09 9.70 -17.79
CA MET A 253 0.48 8.36 -17.76
C MET A 253 0.20 7.90 -16.31
N PHE A 254 1.12 8.16 -15.37
CA PHE A 254 0.94 7.86 -13.95
C PHE A 254 -0.17 8.71 -13.31
N THR A 255 -0.19 10.02 -13.58
CA THR A 255 -1.24 10.91 -13.08
C THR A 255 -2.58 10.78 -13.83
N ARG A 256 -2.65 9.86 -14.81
CA ARG A 256 -3.82 9.57 -15.67
C ARG A 256 -4.32 10.77 -16.50
N VAL A 257 -3.43 11.74 -16.75
CA VAL A 257 -3.65 12.84 -17.71
C VAL A 257 -3.51 12.33 -19.14
N LEU A 258 -2.68 11.30 -19.35
CA LEU A 258 -2.68 10.43 -20.53
C LEU A 258 -3.26 9.07 -20.17
N ASN A 259 -4.14 8.56 -21.03
CA ASN A 259 -4.62 7.19 -21.02
C ASN A 259 -3.67 6.28 -21.83
N TYR A 260 -3.71 4.98 -21.52
CA TYR A 260 -3.05 3.90 -22.24
C TYR A 260 -3.78 2.58 -21.94
N ASP A 261 -3.62 1.56 -22.78
CA ASP A 261 -4.12 0.23 -22.47
C ASP A 261 -3.26 -0.42 -21.37
N ARG A 262 -3.86 -0.64 -20.21
CA ARG A 262 -3.18 -1.19 -19.03
C ARG A 262 -3.04 -2.71 -19.05
N THR A 263 -3.78 -3.38 -19.95
CA THR A 263 -3.83 -4.84 -20.10
C THR A 263 -2.66 -5.38 -20.93
N LEU A 264 -2.01 -4.51 -21.71
CA LEU A 264 -0.85 -4.81 -22.55
C LEU A 264 0.46 -4.39 -21.85
N PRO A 265 1.62 -5.00 -22.16
CA PRO A 265 2.90 -4.59 -21.59
C PRO A 265 3.28 -3.16 -22.06
N LEU A 266 3.85 -2.35 -21.16
CA LEU A 266 4.41 -1.05 -21.52
C LEU A 266 5.73 -1.19 -22.30
N ASP A 267 5.76 -0.60 -23.48
CA ASP A 267 6.87 -0.52 -24.44
C ASP A 267 6.89 0.87 -25.14
N ASP A 268 7.72 1.01 -26.18
CA ASP A 268 7.93 2.29 -26.88
C ASP A 268 6.79 2.64 -27.87
N ASP A 269 6.08 1.60 -28.36
CA ASP A 269 4.96 1.70 -29.31
C ASP A 269 3.59 1.80 -28.62
N THR A 270 3.56 1.63 -27.29
CA THR A 270 2.38 1.77 -26.44
C THR A 270 1.63 3.04 -26.80
N ARG A 271 0.36 2.88 -27.19
CA ARG A 271 -0.48 4.01 -27.58
C ARG A 271 -0.98 4.76 -26.36
N VAL A 272 -0.76 6.07 -26.38
CA VAL A 272 -1.26 7.05 -25.42
C VAL A 272 -2.19 8.05 -26.10
N TRP A 273 -3.19 8.52 -25.36
CA TRP A 273 -4.11 9.58 -25.79
C TRP A 273 -4.50 10.44 -24.58
N LYS A 274 -4.92 11.68 -24.83
CA LYS A 274 -5.45 12.56 -23.78
C LYS A 274 -6.66 11.92 -23.07
N ALA A 275 -6.73 12.07 -21.75
CA ALA A 275 -7.91 11.69 -20.97
C ALA A 275 -9.14 12.57 -21.22
#